data_AF-A0A2E2V0G6-F1
#
_entry.id   AF-A0A2E2V0G6-F1
#
_cell.length_a   1.000
_cell.length_b   1.000
_cell.length_c   1.000
_cell.angle_alpha   90.00
_cell.angle_beta   90.00
_cell.angle_gamma   90.00
#
_symmetry.space_group_name_H-M   'P 1'
#
loop_
_entity.id
_entity.type
_entity.pdbx_description
1 polymer ?
#
loop_
_entity_poly.entity_id
_entity_poly.type
_entity_poly.pdbx_seq_one_letter_code
_entity_poly.pdbx_strand_id
1 'polypeptide(L)'
;MNIEDLDIYKSLINKFNQNKKKAIDGLNKVQKILDAESKETSEMLEVYRRYMAGEKLDAKTISKANNQFTDLIKNAGLLGVFALPGGLVAIAFLVKLGKKFGIDILPKSFKD
;
A
#
# COMPACT_ATOMS: atom_id res chain seq x y z
N MET A 1 -7.04 -2.24 -38.51
CA MET A 1 -6.76 -3.08 -37.33
C MET A 1 -7.35 -4.44 -37.63
N ASN A 2 -6.52 -5.49 -37.70
CA ASN A 2 -7.02 -6.83 -38.01
C ASN A 2 -7.74 -7.44 -36.80
N ILE A 3 -8.53 -8.49 -37.01
CA ILE A 3 -9.35 -9.12 -35.96
C ILE A 3 -8.46 -9.62 -34.80
N GLU A 4 -7.26 -10.15 -35.09
CA GLU A 4 -6.27 -10.55 -34.08
C GLU A 4 -5.80 -9.39 -33.19
N ASP A 5 -5.53 -8.21 -33.77
CA ASP A 5 -5.13 -7.03 -33.00
C ASP A 5 -6.23 -6.59 -32.03
N LEU A 6 -7.48 -6.74 -32.45
CA LEU A 6 -8.64 -6.36 -31.65
C LEU A 6 -8.84 -7.29 -30.45
N ASP A 7 -8.59 -8.58 -30.61
CA ASP A 7 -8.71 -9.57 -29.53
C ASP A 7 -7.55 -9.50 -28.54
N ILE A 8 -6.33 -9.22 -29.02
CA ILE A 8 -5.19 -8.88 -28.16
C ILE A 8 -5.53 -7.63 -27.34
N TYR A 9 -6.05 -6.57 -27.97
CA TYR A 9 -6.44 -5.35 -27.27
C TYR A 9 -7.51 -5.60 -26.20
N LYS A 10 -8.59 -6.33 -26.53
CA LYS A 10 -9.63 -6.70 -25.55
C LYS A 10 -9.06 -7.49 -24.38
N SER A 11 -8.18 -8.46 -24.64
CA SER A 11 -7.51 -9.25 -23.61
C SER A 11 -6.68 -8.38 -22.67
N LEU A 12 -5.90 -7.43 -23.22
CA LEU A 12 -5.11 -6.49 -22.44
C LEU A 12 -5.98 -5.58 -21.58
N ILE A 13 -7.06 -5.01 -22.13
CA ILE A 13 -7.99 -4.16 -21.38
C ILE A 13 -8.69 -4.94 -20.27
N ASN A 14 -9.11 -6.19 -20.54
CA ASN A 14 -9.73 -7.02 -19.53
C ASN A 14 -8.76 -7.33 -18.38
N LYS A 15 -7.52 -7.71 -18.69
CA LYS A 15 -6.46 -7.91 -17.69
C LYS A 15 -6.17 -6.63 -16.89
N PHE A 16 -6.11 -5.48 -17.56
CA PHE A 16 -5.92 -4.19 -16.90
C PHE A 16 -7.07 -3.88 -15.93
N ASN A 17 -8.32 -4.06 -16.34
CA ASN A 17 -9.49 -3.83 -15.49
C ASN A 17 -9.51 -4.79 -14.28
N GLN A 18 -9.15 -6.06 -14.48
CA GLN A 18 -9.02 -7.05 -13.40
C GLN A 18 -7.91 -6.67 -12.40
N ASN A 19 -6.73 -6.25 -12.89
CA ASN A 19 -5.64 -5.82 -12.04
C ASN A 19 -5.96 -4.52 -11.31
N LYS A 20 -6.64 -3.57 -11.96
CA LYS A 20 -7.17 -2.35 -11.34
C LYS A 20 -8.12 -2.69 -10.19
N LYS A 21 -9.05 -3.64 -10.40
CA LYS A 21 -9.97 -4.10 -9.35
C LYS A 21 -9.21 -4.70 -8.17
N LYS A 22 -8.26 -5.62 -8.43
CA LYS A 22 -7.41 -6.22 -7.38
C LYS A 22 -6.63 -5.17 -6.58
N ALA A 23 -6.10 -4.15 -7.26
CA ALA A 23 -5.40 -3.05 -6.61
C ALA A 23 -6.33 -2.25 -5.68
N ILE A 24 -7.52 -1.88 -6.16
CA ILE A 24 -8.55 -1.18 -5.36
C ILE A 24 -8.98 -2.03 -4.15
N ASP A 25 -9.26 -3.31 -4.35
CA ASP A 25 -9.65 -4.22 -3.27
C ASP A 25 -8.54 -4.38 -2.23
N GLY A 26 -7.29 -4.48 -2.67
CA GLY A 26 -6.13 -4.53 -1.77
C GLY A 26 -5.92 -3.22 -1.02
N LEU A 27 -6.07 -2.06 -1.68
CA LEU A 27 -5.99 -0.75 -1.02
C LEU A 27 -7.08 -0.57 0.05
N ASN A 28 -8.30 -1.02 -0.22
CA ASN A 28 -9.38 -1.04 0.78
C ASN A 28 -9.05 -1.94 1.98
N LYS A 29 -8.36 -3.07 1.77
CA LYS A 29 -7.89 -3.92 2.86
C LYS A 29 -6.79 -3.24 3.68
N VAL A 30 -5.83 -2.60 3.02
CA VAL A 30 -4.78 -1.83 3.70
C VAL A 30 -5.41 -0.75 4.57
N GLN A 31 -6.32 0.05 4.00
CA GLN A 31 -7.06 1.07 4.74
C GLN A 31 -7.72 0.48 5.99
N LYS A 32 -8.48 -0.61 5.86
CA LYS A 32 -9.14 -1.26 7.01
C LYS A 32 -8.17 -1.73 8.09
N ILE A 33 -7.01 -2.27 7.72
CA ILE A 33 -6.00 -2.72 8.69
C ILE A 33 -5.36 -1.52 9.41
N LEU A 34 -5.12 -0.44 8.67
CA LEU A 34 -4.57 0.80 9.23
C LEU A 34 -5.60 1.51 10.15
N ASP A 35 -6.87 1.57 9.74
CA ASP A 35 -7.98 2.15 10.50
C ASP A 35 -8.38 1.34 11.74
N ALA A 36 -8.08 0.03 11.77
CA ALA A 36 -8.32 -0.79 12.95
C ALA A 36 -7.42 -0.40 14.13
N GLU A 37 -6.39 0.44 13.91
CA GLU A 37 -5.52 1.03 14.93
C GLU A 37 -5.01 0.03 15.98
N SER A 38 -4.66 -1.19 15.54
CA SER A 38 -4.07 -2.18 16.44
C SER A 38 -2.80 -1.62 17.10
N LYS A 39 -2.41 -2.15 18.26
CA LYS A 39 -1.18 -1.74 18.94
C LYS A 39 0.03 -1.84 18.00
N GLU A 40 0.13 -2.94 17.25
CA GLU A 40 1.21 -3.16 16.30
C GLU A 40 1.19 -2.15 15.14
N THR A 41 0.01 -1.90 14.58
CA THR A 41 -0.17 -0.92 13.50
C THR A 41 0.20 0.48 13.95
N SER A 42 -0.23 0.86 15.16
CA SER A 42 0.05 2.17 15.75
C SER A 42 1.54 2.36 16.05
N GLU A 43 2.19 1.35 16.62
CA GLU A 43 3.65 1.35 16.85
C GLU A 43 4.42 1.49 15.53
N MET A 44 4.03 0.75 14.49
CA MET A 44 4.64 0.80 13.16
C MET A 44 4.52 2.19 12.52
N LEU A 45 3.31 2.77 12.56
CA LEU A 45 3.04 4.11 12.05
C LEU A 45 3.81 5.19 12.84
N GLU A 46 3.89 5.06 14.16
CA GLU A 46 4.65 5.98 15.00
C GLU A 46 6.15 5.99 14.65
N VAL A 47 6.73 4.82 14.38
CA VAL A 47 8.12 4.73 13.90
C VAL A 47 8.32 5.53 12.62
N TYR A 48 7.37 5.45 11.66
CA TYR A 48 7.46 6.25 10.44
C TYR A 48 7.28 7.75 10.68
N ARG A 49 6.37 8.17 11.57
CA ARG A 49 6.22 9.59 11.94
C ARG A 49 7.52 10.16 12.49
N ARG A 50 8.09 9.48 13.48
CA ARG A 50 9.35 9.87 14.13
C ARG A 50 10.52 9.89 13.15
N TYR A 51 10.61 8.88 12.28
CA TYR A 51 11.63 8.85 11.23
C TYR A 51 11.50 10.02 10.25
N MET A 52 10.28 10.35 9.81
CA MET A 52 10.02 11.51 8.95
C MET A 52 10.28 12.86 9.64
N ALA A 53 10.08 12.93 10.95
CA ALA A 53 10.41 14.10 11.76
C ALA A 53 11.94 14.30 11.95
N GLY A 54 12.76 13.41 11.40
CA GLY A 54 14.22 13.47 11.49
C GLY A 54 14.80 12.90 12.79
N GLU A 55 14.00 12.18 13.57
CA GLU A 55 14.52 11.49 14.75
C GLU A 55 15.52 10.40 14.37
N LYS A 56 16.60 10.29 15.14
CA LYS A 56 17.55 9.19 15.00
C LYS A 56 16.97 7.93 15.63
N LEU A 57 16.46 7.03 14.80
CA LEU A 57 16.00 5.71 15.20
C LEU A 57 17.05 4.66 14.88
N ASP A 58 17.11 3.62 15.71
CA ASP A 58 17.99 2.48 15.44
C ASP A 58 17.49 1.66 14.24
N ALA A 59 18.43 1.05 13.52
CA ALA A 59 18.12 0.28 12.32
C ALA A 59 17.18 -0.90 12.57
N LYS A 60 17.19 -1.47 13.78
CA LYS A 60 16.34 -2.61 14.14
C LYS A 60 14.88 -2.17 14.30
N THR A 61 14.63 -1.00 14.89
CA THR A 61 13.29 -0.39 15.01
C THR A 61 12.70 -0.10 13.63
N ILE A 62 13.48 0.52 12.72
CA ILE A 62 13.03 0.78 11.35
C ILE A 62 12.77 -0.54 10.60
N SER A 63 13.67 -1.53 10.74
CA SER A 63 13.51 -2.85 10.10
C SER A 63 12.26 -3.58 10.60
N LYS A 64 11.98 -3.53 11.91
CA LYS A 64 10.75 -4.09 12.48
C LYS A 64 9.49 -3.46 11.87
N ALA A 65 9.43 -2.13 11.80
CA ALA A 65 8.31 -1.42 11.18
C ALA A 65 8.15 -1.74 9.68
N ASN A 66 9.26 -1.87 8.95
CA ASN A 66 9.26 -2.27 7.54
C ASN A 66 8.71 -3.70 7.35
N ASN A 67 9.08 -4.63 8.23
CA ASN A 67 8.60 -6.01 8.16
C ASN A 67 7.10 -6.08 8.46
N GLN A 68 6.63 -5.39 9.50
CA GLN A 68 5.19 -5.29 9.83
C GLN A 68 4.38 -4.70 8.69
N PHE A 69 4.88 -3.62 8.08
CA PHE A 69 4.24 -3.03 6.91
C PHE A 69 4.24 -3.99 5.72
N THR A 70 5.35 -4.68 5.47
CA THR A 70 5.44 -5.68 4.40
C THR A 70 4.39 -6.77 4.58
N ASP A 71 4.23 -7.30 5.79
CA ASP A 71 3.24 -8.33 6.11
C ASP A 71 1.80 -7.84 5.94
N LEU A 72 1.53 -6.58 6.29
CA LEU A 72 0.26 -5.92 5.98
C LEU A 72 -0.02 -5.93 4.46
N ILE A 73 0.96 -5.56 3.63
CA ILE A 73 0.83 -5.58 2.15
C ILE A 73 0.66 -7.01 1.62
N LYS A 74 1.36 -8.00 2.20
CA LYS A 74 1.17 -9.42 1.84
C LYS A 74 -0.27 -9.86 2.13
N ASN A 75 -0.77 -9.56 3.32
CA ASN A 75 -2.09 -9.94 3.79
C ASN A 75 -3.21 -9.22 3.00
N ALA A 76 -2.95 -8.00 2.54
CA ALA A 76 -3.83 -7.27 1.64
C ALA A 76 -3.88 -7.87 0.22
N GLY A 77 -2.98 -8.81 -0.12
CA GLY A 77 -2.88 -9.43 -1.44
C GLY A 77 -2.23 -8.51 -2.49
N LEU A 78 -1.49 -7.49 -2.04
CA LEU A 78 -0.94 -6.46 -2.90
C LEU A 78 0.45 -6.80 -3.46
N LEU A 79 1.19 -7.75 -2.87
CA LEU A 79 2.54 -8.10 -3.33
C LEU A 79 2.62 -8.49 -4.81
N GLY A 80 1.64 -9.24 -5.32
CA GLY A 80 1.62 -9.67 -6.72
C GLY A 80 1.33 -8.54 -7.72
N VAL A 81 0.78 -7.42 -7.23
CA VAL A 81 0.52 -6.21 -8.03
C VAL A 81 1.62 -5.17 -7.81
N PHE A 82 2.25 -5.16 -6.63
CA PHE A 82 3.16 -4.13 -6.16
C PHE A 82 4.39 -4.76 -5.49
N ALA A 83 5.48 -4.90 -6.24
CA ALA A 83 6.80 -5.12 -5.68
C ALA A 83 7.39 -3.75 -5.25
N LEU A 84 7.15 -3.34 -4.00
CA LEU A 84 7.58 -2.02 -3.50
C LEU A 84 8.90 -2.13 -2.69
N PRO A 85 9.91 -1.30 -2.98
CA PRO A 85 11.12 -1.22 -2.17
C PRO A 85 10.93 -0.33 -0.93
N GLY A 86 11.22 -0.86 0.26
CA GLY A 86 11.31 -0.11 1.53
C GLY A 86 9.99 0.42 2.12
N GLY A 87 9.88 0.56 3.45
CA GLY A 87 8.60 0.91 4.11
C GLY A 87 8.11 2.33 3.84
N LEU A 88 8.96 3.36 3.97
CA LEU A 88 8.53 4.75 3.81
C LEU A 88 8.10 5.10 2.36
N VAL A 89 8.90 4.69 1.38
CA VAL A 89 8.60 4.90 -0.05
C VAL A 89 7.32 4.16 -0.44
N ALA A 90 7.16 2.93 0.05
CA ALA A 90 5.96 2.14 -0.17
C ALA A 90 4.70 2.81 0.44
N ILE A 91 4.78 3.31 1.67
CA ILE A 91 3.66 4.06 2.30
C ILE A 91 3.29 5.28 1.45
N ALA A 92 4.25 6.13 1.10
CA ALA A 92 3.99 7.33 0.30
C ALA A 92 3.34 6.98 -1.06
N PHE A 93 3.80 5.91 -1.70
CA PHE A 93 3.22 5.41 -2.93
C PHE A 93 1.77 4.96 -2.75
N LEU A 94 1.47 4.14 -1.73
CA LEU A 94 0.11 3.67 -1.47
C LEU A 94 -0.83 4.82 -1.13
N VAL A 95 -0.38 5.82 -0.37
CA VAL A 95 -1.17 7.03 -0.09
C VAL A 95 -1.54 7.75 -1.38
N LYS A 96 -0.57 7.96 -2.29
CA LYS A 96 -0.82 8.62 -3.57
C LYS A 96 -1.76 7.80 -4.47
N LEU A 97 -1.59 6.48 -4.47
CA LEU A 97 -2.42 5.57 -5.25
C LEU A 97 -3.84 5.47 -4.72
N GLY A 98 -4.01 5.38 -3.40
CA GLY A 98 -5.30 5.44 -2.72
C GLY A 98 -6.06 6.70 -3.09
N LYS A 99 -5.43 7.88 -2.96
CA LYS A 99 -6.01 9.17 -3.38
C LYS A 99 -6.50 9.15 -4.83
N LYS A 100 -5.72 8.56 -5.75
CA LYS A 100 -6.12 8.42 -7.16
C LYS A 100 -7.38 7.56 -7.35
N PHE A 101 -7.64 6.62 -6.45
CA PHE A 101 -8.83 5.77 -6.46
C PHE A 101 -9.92 6.19 -5.46
N GLY A 102 -9.78 7.34 -4.80
CA GLY A 102 -10.74 7.82 -3.80
C GLY A 102 -10.69 7.08 -2.45
N ILE A 103 -9.58 6.40 -2.15
CA ILE A 103 -9.36 5.66 -0.91
C ILE A 103 -8.36 6.42 -0.04
N ASP A 104 -8.74 6.71 1.20
CA ASP A 104 -7.88 7.40 2.16
C ASP A 104 -7.16 6.38 3.06
N ILE A 105 -5.90 6.10 2.74
CA ILE A 105 -5.14 4.98 3.31
C ILE A 105 -4.70 5.22 4.76
N LEU A 106 -4.42 6.46 5.15
CA LEU A 106 -3.86 6.76 6.47
C LEU A 106 -4.98 6.93 7.50
N PRO A 107 -4.81 6.37 8.71
CA PRO A 107 -5.80 6.52 9.77
C PRO A 107 -5.84 7.97 10.25
N LYS A 108 -6.92 8.35 10.94
CA LYS A 108 -7.12 9.72 11.43
C LYS A 108 -5.98 10.16 12.36
N SER A 109 -5.55 9.27 13.26
CA SER A 109 -4.42 9.49 14.18
C SER A 109 -3.08 9.82 13.50
N PHE A 110 -2.96 9.66 12.18
CA PHE A 110 -1.76 10.02 11.42
C PHE A 110 -1.83 11.41 10.78
N LYS A 111 -3.01 12.03 10.76
CA LYS A 111 -3.27 13.34 10.14
C LYS A 111 -3.35 14.48 11.14
N ASP A 112 -3.53 14.14 12.41
CA ASP A 112 -3.50 15.07 13.54
C ASP A 112 -2.04 15.29 13.99
#